data_AF-A0A2R4W120-F1
#
_entry.id   AF-A0A2R4W120-F1
#
_cell.length_a   1.000
_cell.length_b   1.000
_cell.length_c   1.000
_cell.angle_alpha   90.00
_cell.angle_beta   90.00
_cell.angle_gamma   90.00
#
_symmetry.space_group_name_H-M   'P 1'
#
loop_
_entity.id
_entity.type
_entity.pdbx_description
1 polymer ?
#
loop_
_entity_poly.entity_id
_entity_poly.type
_entity_poly.pdbx_seq_one_letter_code
_entity_poly.pdbx_strand_id
1 'polypeptide(L)'
;MHNGTLNDYESLKLKKFKPIGETDSEYAFCYLLSSIGKEGINIWMEKSFDWLAEKLIEINKYGNFNCIFSDGEFMFCFYDKNGYKGPRFVQRKSLYDTCRLMDEDWEINLAEEKRPEETGYIVATRKLTDEQWKDFEFGELIVFKDGKIIYSSCRNISDTF
;
A
#
# COMPACT_ATOMS: atom_id res chain seq x y z
N MET A 1 7.13 1.99 3.80
CA MET A 1 7.64 0.61 4.02
C MET A 1 7.72 -0.10 2.69
N HIS A 2 8.77 -0.89 2.48
CA HIS A 2 8.96 -1.73 1.30
C HIS A 2 9.27 -3.16 1.78
N ASN A 3 8.69 -4.16 1.11
CA ASN A 3 8.98 -5.57 1.31
C ASN A 3 9.29 -6.21 -0.04
N GLY A 4 10.56 -6.55 -0.23
CA GLY A 4 11.08 -6.98 -1.51
C GLY A 4 12.58 -6.72 -1.58
N THR A 5 13.12 -6.85 -2.78
CA THR A 5 14.52 -6.54 -3.06
C THR A 5 14.61 -6.04 -4.48
N LEU A 6 15.17 -4.85 -4.65
CA LEU A 6 15.49 -4.27 -5.95
C LEU A 6 16.98 -4.48 -6.26
N ASN A 7 17.29 -4.72 -7.53
CA ASN A 7 18.64 -4.87 -8.06
C ASN A 7 18.84 -3.83 -9.17
N ASP A 8 20.07 -3.32 -9.34
CA ASP A 8 20.42 -2.30 -10.34
C ASP A 8 19.55 -1.02 -10.25
N TYR A 9 18.99 -0.75 -9.07
CA TYR A 9 18.07 0.37 -8.81
C TYR A 9 18.77 1.72 -8.87
N GLU A 10 20.10 1.75 -8.81
CA GLU A 10 20.93 2.96 -8.90
C GLU A 10 20.83 3.62 -10.28
N SER A 11 20.35 2.87 -11.29
CA SER A 11 20.02 3.42 -12.61
C SER A 11 18.82 4.38 -12.56
N LEU A 12 17.97 4.31 -11.53
CA LEU A 12 16.94 5.30 -11.24
C LEU A 12 17.59 6.60 -10.83
N LYS A 13 17.46 7.63 -11.68
CA LYS A 13 18.14 8.91 -11.48
C LYS A 13 17.48 9.73 -10.37
N LEU A 14 18.10 9.73 -9.20
CA LEU A 14 17.74 10.63 -8.11
C LEU A 14 17.97 12.10 -8.48
N LYS A 15 17.17 12.99 -7.91
CA LYS A 15 17.30 14.44 -8.10
C LYS A 15 17.31 15.17 -6.76
N LYS A 16 16.13 15.58 -6.29
CA LYS A 16 15.97 16.47 -5.15
C LYS A 16 16.25 15.76 -3.83
N PHE A 17 15.78 14.52 -3.71
CA PHE A 17 15.94 13.70 -2.52
C PHE A 17 17.08 12.70 -2.72
N LYS A 18 17.85 12.47 -1.66
CA LYS A 18 18.96 11.52 -1.62
C LYS A 18 18.82 10.63 -0.37
N PRO A 19 19.10 9.32 -0.48
CA PRO A 19 19.08 8.46 0.68
C PRO A 19 20.20 8.86 1.63
N ILE A 20 19.95 8.69 2.92
CA ILE A 20 20.94 8.85 3.99
C ILE A 20 21.62 7.49 4.23
N GLY A 21 20.86 6.39 4.16
CA GLY A 21 21.37 5.03 4.23
C GLY A 21 21.66 4.42 2.86
N GLU A 22 21.88 3.10 2.87
CA GLU A 22 22.32 2.33 1.70
C GLU A 22 21.24 1.35 1.20
N THR A 23 20.04 1.37 1.79
CA THR A 23 18.98 0.42 1.45
C THR A 23 18.31 0.76 0.12
N ASP A 24 17.99 -0.28 -0.65
CA ASP A 24 17.20 -0.21 -1.89
C ASP A 24 15.84 0.49 -1.68
N SER A 25 15.25 0.24 -0.51
CA SER A 25 13.97 0.76 -0.05
C SER A 25 14.00 2.28 0.09
N GLU A 26 15.05 2.81 0.72
CA GLU A 26 15.23 4.26 0.87
C GLU A 26 15.56 4.93 -0.47
N TYR A 27 16.36 4.27 -1.30
CA TYR A 27 16.67 4.77 -2.64
C TYR A 27 15.41 4.88 -3.50
N ALA A 28 14.59 3.84 -3.54
CA ALA A 28 13.32 3.81 -4.26
C ALA A 28 12.36 4.91 -3.74
N PHE A 29 12.32 5.14 -2.43
CA PHE A 29 11.52 6.20 -1.84
C PHE A 29 12.00 7.60 -2.24
N CYS A 30 13.32 7.85 -2.21
CA CYS A 30 13.90 9.10 -2.69
C CYS A 30 13.62 9.36 -4.18
N TYR A 31 13.66 8.31 -5.00
CA TYR A 31 13.31 8.36 -6.40
C TYR A 31 11.84 8.72 -6.60
N LEU A 32 10.94 8.06 -5.86
CA LEU A 32 9.51 8.31 -5.92
C LEU A 32 9.16 9.75 -5.52
N LEU A 33 9.68 10.24 -4.39
CA LEU A 33 9.46 11.63 -3.95
C LEU A 33 10.00 12.66 -4.96
N SER A 34 11.16 12.38 -5.54
CA SER A 34 11.73 13.23 -6.61
C SER A 34 10.84 13.24 -7.85
N SER A 35 10.22 12.11 -8.18
CA SER A 35 9.31 11.96 -9.31
C SER A 35 7.99 12.68 -9.07
N ILE A 36 7.39 12.53 -7.89
CA ILE A 36 6.15 13.22 -7.48
C ILE A 36 6.35 14.74 -7.57
N GLY A 37 7.46 15.24 -7.00
CA GLY A 37 7.78 16.67 -7.05
C GLY A 37 8.06 17.19 -8.47
N LYS A 38 8.61 16.36 -9.36
CA LYS A 38 8.83 16.71 -10.77
C LYS A 38 7.53 16.74 -11.57
N GLU A 39 6.62 15.81 -11.31
CA GLU A 39 5.29 15.78 -11.91
C GLU A 39 4.43 16.96 -11.42
N GLY A 40 4.81 17.60 -10.31
CA GLY A 40 4.09 18.73 -9.76
C GLY A 40 2.82 18.32 -9.00
N ILE A 41 2.76 17.07 -8.54
CA ILE A 41 1.64 16.56 -7.74
C ILE A 41 1.73 17.19 -6.35
N ASN A 42 0.86 18.16 -6.12
CA ASN A 42 0.64 18.81 -4.83
C ASN A 42 -0.75 18.47 -4.25
N ILE A 43 -1.65 17.95 -5.08
CA ILE A 43 -2.99 17.47 -4.74
C ILE A 43 -3.20 16.16 -5.48
N TRP A 44 -3.68 15.14 -4.77
CA TRP A 44 -4.00 13.85 -5.37
C TRP A 44 -5.35 13.89 -6.08
N MET A 45 -5.32 13.52 -7.37
CA MET A 45 -6.50 13.31 -8.20
C MET A 45 -6.39 11.93 -8.86
N GLU A 46 -7.47 11.45 -9.46
CA GLU A 46 -7.50 10.15 -10.14
C GLU A 46 -6.34 9.98 -11.14
N LYS A 47 -6.12 10.98 -11.99
CA LYS A 47 -4.98 11.01 -12.93
C LYS A 47 -3.61 10.91 -12.24
N SER A 48 -3.48 11.48 -11.04
CA SER A 48 -2.24 11.39 -10.25
C SER A 48 -2.04 9.98 -9.69
N PHE A 49 -3.12 9.26 -9.39
CA PHE A 49 -3.06 7.85 -8.97
C PHE A 49 -2.69 6.93 -10.12
N ASP A 50 -3.22 7.17 -11.32
CA ASP A 50 -2.82 6.42 -12.53
C ASP A 50 -1.32 6.58 -12.80
N TRP A 51 -0.84 7.82 -12.81
CA TRP A 51 0.58 8.12 -12.96
C TRP A 51 1.42 7.46 -11.86
N LEU A 52 0.93 7.45 -10.62
CA LEU A 52 1.62 6.83 -9.49
C LEU A 52 1.71 5.31 -9.68
N ALA A 53 0.63 4.65 -10.11
CA ALA A 53 0.63 3.22 -10.40
C ALA A 53 1.69 2.88 -11.47
N GLU A 54 1.75 3.65 -12.57
CA GLU A 54 2.77 3.49 -13.60
C GLU A 54 4.19 3.68 -13.06
N LYS A 55 4.38 4.66 -12.16
CA LYS A 55 5.68 4.94 -11.54
C LYS A 55 6.13 3.78 -10.64
N LEU A 56 5.22 3.18 -9.90
CA LEU A 56 5.51 2.02 -9.05
C LEU A 56 5.82 0.78 -9.90
N ILE A 57 5.10 0.58 -11.02
CA ILE A 57 5.41 -0.46 -12.01
C ILE A 57 6.81 -0.27 -12.61
N GLU A 58 7.26 0.98 -12.81
CA GLU A 58 8.61 1.29 -13.27
C GLU A 58 9.68 0.87 -12.25
N ILE A 59 9.49 1.20 -10.97
CA ILE A 59 10.40 0.77 -9.88
C ILE A 59 10.40 -0.77 -9.79
N ASN A 60 9.24 -1.39 -9.96
CA ASN A 60 9.08 -2.83 -9.92
C ASN A 60 9.73 -3.57 -11.13
N LYS A 61 10.33 -2.86 -12.10
CA LYS A 61 11.19 -3.50 -13.11
C LYS A 61 12.54 -3.95 -12.54
N TYR A 62 12.94 -3.42 -11.39
CA TYR A 62 14.25 -3.68 -10.77
C TYR A 62 14.22 -4.87 -9.79
N GLY A 63 13.06 -5.44 -9.51
CA GLY A 63 12.94 -6.59 -8.62
C GLY A 63 11.58 -6.68 -7.98
N ASN A 64 11.52 -7.36 -6.84
CA ASN A 64 10.28 -7.55 -6.09
C ASN A 64 9.95 -6.26 -5.33
N PHE A 65 8.73 -5.75 -5.46
CA PHE A 65 8.37 -4.45 -4.90
C PHE A 65 6.94 -4.41 -4.36
N ASN A 66 6.78 -4.74 -3.08
CA ASN A 66 5.57 -4.39 -2.32
C ASN A 66 5.84 -3.15 -1.50
N CYS A 67 4.99 -2.13 -1.59
CA CYS A 67 5.17 -0.96 -0.76
C CYS A 67 3.88 -0.41 -0.19
N ILE A 68 3.99 0.11 1.03
CA ILE A 68 2.94 0.89 1.70
C ILE A 68 3.56 2.20 2.15
N PHE A 69 2.95 3.32 1.77
CA PHE A 69 3.37 4.64 2.20
C PHE A 69 2.16 5.57 2.34
N SER A 70 2.36 6.72 2.99
CA SER A 70 1.31 7.69 3.25
C SER A 70 1.88 9.10 3.28
N ASP A 71 1.04 10.08 2.96
CA ASP A 71 1.30 11.51 3.18
C ASP A 71 0.58 12.07 4.42
N GLY A 72 -0.07 11.20 5.20
CA GLY A 72 -0.88 11.55 6.37
C GLY A 72 -2.38 11.66 6.10
N GLU A 73 -2.80 11.84 4.84
CA GLU A 73 -4.22 11.88 4.45
C GLU A 73 -4.61 10.66 3.62
N PHE A 74 -3.74 10.25 2.70
CA PHE A 74 -3.90 9.08 1.84
C PHE A 74 -2.93 7.99 2.26
N MET A 75 -3.38 6.74 2.21
CA MET A 75 -2.52 5.56 2.30
C MET A 75 -2.48 4.86 0.94
N PHE A 76 -1.27 4.61 0.45
CA PHE A 76 -0.99 3.99 -0.83
C PHE A 76 -0.42 2.59 -0.58
N CYS A 77 -1.04 1.58 -1.18
CA CYS A 77 -0.59 0.19 -1.09
C CYS A 77 -0.40 -0.36 -2.50
N PHE A 78 0.80 -0.83 -2.82
CA PHE A 78 1.12 -1.41 -4.11
C PHE A 78 1.58 -2.85 -3.96
N TYR A 79 1.01 -3.72 -4.80
CA TYR A 79 1.42 -5.11 -4.92
C TYR A 79 2.34 -5.31 -6.13
N ASP A 80 3.47 -5.95 -5.88
CA ASP A 80 4.37 -6.49 -6.88
C ASP A 80 3.65 -7.15 -8.07
N LYS A 81 4.00 -6.71 -9.28
CA LYS A 81 3.44 -7.18 -10.55
C LYS A 81 3.77 -8.62 -10.91
N ASN A 82 4.78 -9.21 -10.26
CA ASN A 82 5.19 -10.59 -10.48
C ASN A 82 4.64 -11.52 -9.38
N GLY A 83 3.84 -11.01 -8.44
CA GLY A 83 3.17 -11.80 -7.42
C GLY A 83 4.03 -12.14 -6.20
N TYR A 84 5.11 -11.39 -5.92
CA TYR A 84 5.94 -11.65 -4.74
C TYR A 84 5.20 -11.35 -3.43
N LYS A 85 4.86 -12.38 -2.64
CA LYS A 85 4.31 -12.28 -1.26
C LYS A 85 3.25 -11.19 -1.09
N GLY A 86 2.13 -11.35 -1.80
CA GLY A 86 1.13 -10.29 -1.92
C GLY A 86 0.49 -9.83 -0.63
N PRO A 87 0.26 -8.51 -0.49
CA PRO A 87 -0.60 -8.00 0.56
C PRO A 87 -2.04 -8.44 0.34
N ARG A 88 -2.77 -8.45 1.44
CA ARG A 88 -4.21 -8.66 1.53
C ARG A 88 -4.80 -7.53 2.35
N PHE A 89 -6.07 -7.25 2.15
CA PHE A 89 -6.78 -6.25 2.95
C PHE A 89 -8.12 -6.77 3.47
N VAL A 90 -8.53 -6.25 4.61
CA VAL A 90 -9.87 -6.46 5.16
C VAL A 90 -10.43 -5.13 5.63
N GLN A 91 -11.70 -4.85 5.31
CA GLN A 91 -12.41 -3.71 5.88
C GLN A 91 -12.91 -4.09 7.26
N ARG A 92 -12.60 -3.28 8.27
CA ARG A 92 -13.22 -3.37 9.60
C ARG A 92 -14.15 -2.19 9.81
N LYS A 93 -15.33 -2.45 10.34
CA LYS A 93 -16.24 -1.42 10.85
C LYS A 93 -16.20 -1.51 12.37
N SER A 94 -16.09 -0.37 13.06
CA SER A 94 -16.20 -0.39 14.51
C SER A 94 -17.59 -0.85 14.91
N LEU A 95 -17.61 -1.76 15.89
CA LEU A 95 -18.61 -2.00 16.94
C LEU A 95 -18.62 -3.49 17.26
N TYR A 96 -17.73 -3.92 18.16
CA TYR A 96 -17.79 -5.22 18.82
C TYR A 96 -17.44 -6.47 17.99
N ASP A 97 -16.82 -6.34 16.82
CA ASP A 97 -16.33 -7.51 16.08
C ASP A 97 -15.04 -8.05 16.72
N THR A 98 -15.20 -9.04 17.62
CA THR A 98 -14.11 -9.91 18.05
C THR A 98 -13.70 -10.77 16.85
N CYS A 99 -12.44 -10.71 16.46
CA CYS A 99 -11.89 -11.57 15.41
C CYS A 99 -10.80 -12.48 16.00
N ARG A 100 -10.70 -13.70 15.49
CA ARG A 100 -9.73 -14.67 16.01
C ARG A 100 -8.46 -14.60 15.19
N LEU A 101 -7.30 -14.44 15.85
CA LEU A 101 -6.03 -14.47 15.16
C LEU A 101 -5.75 -15.85 14.56
N MET A 102 -5.22 -15.87 13.34
CA MET A 102 -4.96 -17.12 12.61
C MET A 102 -3.62 -17.79 12.93
N ASP A 103 -2.66 -17.06 13.51
CA ASP A 103 -1.26 -17.51 13.55
C ASP A 103 -0.71 -17.89 14.94
N GLU A 104 -1.41 -17.60 16.04
CA GLU A 104 -0.97 -18.01 17.38
C GLU A 104 -2.18 -18.28 18.29
N ASP A 105 -2.02 -19.14 19.32
CA ASP A 105 -3.00 -19.51 20.36
C ASP A 105 -3.45 -18.33 21.26
N TRP A 106 -3.40 -17.10 20.75
CA TRP A 106 -3.65 -15.86 21.46
C TRP A 106 -4.79 -15.10 20.79
N GLU A 107 -5.87 -14.87 21.53
CA GLU A 107 -6.90 -13.91 21.14
C GLU A 107 -6.41 -12.50 21.51
N ILE A 108 -5.95 -11.74 20.52
CA ILE A 108 -5.75 -10.30 20.72
C ILE A 108 -7.06 -9.61 20.42
N ASN A 109 -7.62 -8.96 21.42
CA ASN A 109 -8.75 -8.07 21.23
C ASN A 109 -8.29 -6.81 20.49
N LEU A 110 -8.44 -6.79 19.17
CA LEU A 110 -8.23 -5.61 18.33
C LEU A 110 -9.41 -4.62 18.43
N ALA A 111 -10.25 -4.70 19.48
CA ALA A 111 -11.15 -3.63 19.85
C ALA A 111 -10.31 -2.40 20.27
N GLU A 112 -9.88 -1.66 19.27
CA GLU A 112 -9.51 -0.26 19.45
C GLU A 112 -10.75 0.49 19.91
N GLU A 113 -10.59 1.48 20.80
CA GLU A 113 -11.63 2.45 21.17
C GLU A 113 -11.99 3.33 19.96
N LYS A 114 -12.52 2.72 18.90
CA LYS A 114 -13.02 3.38 17.72
C LYS A 114 -14.46 3.74 17.93
N ARG A 115 -14.82 4.97 17.54
CA ARG A 115 -16.23 5.35 17.57
C ARG A 115 -17.03 4.40 16.65
N PRO A 116 -18.28 4.10 16.99
CA PRO A 116 -19.13 3.17 16.25
C PRO A 116 -19.16 3.35 14.72
N GLU A 117 -19.03 4.60 14.30
CA GLU A 117 -19.07 5.06 12.92
C GLU A 117 -17.74 4.94 12.17
N GLU A 118 -16.64 4.63 12.87
CA GLU A 118 -15.30 4.58 12.28
C GLU A 118 -15.07 3.25 11.56
N THR A 119 -14.82 3.34 10.26
CA THR A 119 -14.40 2.21 9.42
C THR A 119 -12.95 2.36 9.03
N GLY A 120 -12.26 1.24 8.79
CA GLY A 120 -10.86 1.26 8.39
C GLY A 120 -10.48 0.01 7.64
N TYR A 121 -9.26 -0.02 7.12
CA TYR A 121 -8.69 -1.21 6.50
C TYR A 121 -7.46 -1.66 7.26
N ILE A 122 -7.33 -2.97 7.40
CA ILE A 122 -6.08 -3.60 7.78
C ILE A 122 -5.47 -4.16 6.50
N VAL A 123 -4.17 -3.88 6.28
CA VAL A 123 -3.39 -4.43 5.17
C VAL A 123 -2.25 -5.25 5.74
N ALA A 124 -2.10 -6.50 5.29
CA ALA A 124 -1.08 -7.41 5.80
C ALA A 124 -0.65 -8.43 4.73
N THR A 125 0.56 -8.98 4.86
CA THR A 125 1.10 -10.01 3.94
C THR A 125 0.53 -11.41 4.18
N ARG A 126 -0.24 -11.59 5.25
CA ARG A 126 -0.97 -12.81 5.59
C ARG A 126 -2.30 -12.44 6.23
N LYS A 127 -3.25 -13.37 6.23
CA LYS A 127 -4.52 -13.16 6.94
C LYS A 127 -4.20 -13.20 8.43
N LEU A 128 -4.45 -12.10 9.12
CA LEU A 128 -4.25 -12.05 10.57
C LEU A 128 -5.44 -12.62 11.30
N THR A 129 -6.63 -12.57 10.69
CA THR A 129 -7.91 -12.92 11.30
C THR A 129 -8.72 -13.84 10.38
N ASP A 130 -9.74 -14.49 10.93
CA ASP A 130 -10.71 -15.33 10.21
C ASP A 130 -11.72 -14.54 9.36
N GLU A 131 -11.59 -13.22 9.31
CA GLU A 131 -12.42 -12.33 8.51
C GLU A 131 -12.24 -12.55 6.99
N GLN A 132 -13.11 -11.95 6.18
CA GLN A 132 -13.06 -12.07 4.72
C GLN A 132 -12.00 -11.14 4.11
N TRP A 133 -10.73 -11.53 4.26
CA TRP A 133 -9.60 -10.87 3.60
C TRP A 133 -9.66 -11.02 2.09
N LYS A 134 -9.45 -9.90 1.39
CA LYS A 134 -9.35 -9.81 -0.08
C LYS A 134 -7.89 -9.70 -0.49
N ASP A 135 -7.52 -10.41 -1.56
CA ASP A 135 -6.20 -10.31 -2.15
C ASP A 135 -6.08 -9.06 -3.04
N PHE A 136 -4.85 -8.54 -3.14
CA PHE A 136 -4.49 -7.57 -4.17
C PHE A 136 -4.29 -8.28 -5.53
N GLU A 137 -4.53 -7.57 -6.62
CA GLU A 137 -4.19 -8.00 -7.97
C GLU A 137 -2.72 -7.67 -8.29
N PHE A 138 -2.10 -8.41 -9.20
CA PHE A 138 -0.69 -8.20 -9.55
C PHE A 138 -0.48 -6.83 -10.17
N GLY A 139 0.42 -6.03 -9.59
CA GLY A 139 0.72 -4.68 -10.08
C GLY A 139 -0.32 -3.65 -9.66
N GLU A 140 -1.20 -4.01 -8.72
CA GLU A 140 -2.26 -3.12 -8.27
C GLU A 140 -1.77 -2.09 -7.28
N LEU A 141 -2.14 -0.83 -7.53
CA LEU A 141 -2.17 0.23 -6.55
C LEU A 141 -3.59 0.37 -6.00
N ILE A 142 -3.76 0.25 -4.68
CA ILE A 142 -4.98 0.67 -3.97
C ILE A 142 -4.68 1.91 -3.14
N VAL A 143 -5.54 2.92 -3.23
CA VAL A 143 -5.47 4.13 -2.41
C VAL A 143 -6.64 4.18 -1.43
N PHE A 144 -6.31 4.39 -0.17
CA PHE A 144 -7.24 4.51 0.93
C PHE A 144 -7.28 5.94 1.46
N LYS A 145 -8.47 6.42 1.80
CA LYS A 145 -8.69 7.69 2.47
C LYS A 145 -9.94 7.60 3.35
N ASP A 146 -9.90 8.18 4.55
CA ASP A 146 -11.04 8.24 5.48
C ASP A 146 -11.74 6.89 5.69
N GLY A 147 -10.95 5.81 5.80
CA GLY A 147 -11.47 4.47 6.03
C GLY A 147 -12.17 3.83 4.84
N LYS A 148 -11.95 4.34 3.62
CA LYS A 148 -12.54 3.86 2.35
C LYS A 148 -11.45 3.61 1.30
N ILE A 149 -11.71 2.67 0.40
CA ILE A 149 -10.96 2.58 -0.87
C ILE A 149 -11.52 3.65 -1.80
N ILE A 150 -10.65 4.53 -2.29
CA ILE A 150 -11.03 5.61 -3.20
C ILE A 150 -10.46 5.45 -4.61
N TYR A 151 -9.52 4.52 -4.80
CA TYR A 151 -8.91 4.20 -6.09
C TYR A 151 -8.38 2.77 -6.09
N SER A 152 -8.52 2.08 -7.23
CA SER A 152 -7.69 0.94 -7.60
C SER A 152 -7.30 1.05 -9.08
N SER A 153 -6.06 0.70 -9.40
CA SER A 153 -5.58 0.65 -10.79
C SER A 153 -6.04 -0.60 -11.56
N CYS A 154 -6.59 -1.61 -10.87
CA CYS A 154 -6.91 -2.92 -11.48
C CYS A 154 -8.37 -3.33 -11.34
N ARG A 155 -9.13 -2.72 -10.42
CA ARG A 155 -10.54 -3.07 -10.19
C ARG A 155 -11.42 -1.83 -10.15
N ASN A 156 -12.68 -2.00 -10.57
CA ASN A 156 -13.70 -0.99 -10.31
C ASN A 156 -14.07 -1.07 -8.82
N ILE A 157 -13.98 0.05 -8.12
CA ILE A 157 -14.24 0.12 -6.67
C ILE A 157 -15.68 -0.29 -6.35
N SER A 158 -16.60 -0.02 -7.29
CA SER A 158 -18.01 -0.42 -7.22
C SER A 158 -18.20 -1.93 -7.04
N ASP A 159 -17.30 -2.73 -7.60
CA ASP A 159 -17.34 -4.19 -7.55
C ASP A 159 -16.62 -4.76 -6.30
N THR A 160 -16.01 -3.87 -5.50
CA THR A 160 -15.23 -4.25 -4.33
C THR A 160 -16.09 -4.28 -3.05
N PHE A 161 -17.37 -3.92 -3.10
CA PHE A 161 -18.31 -3.95 -1.96
C PHE A 161 -19.66 -4.54 -2.34
#